data_AF-A0A944I0H3-F1
#
_entry.id   AF-A0A944I0H3-F1
#
_cell.length_a   1.000
_cell.length_b   1.000
_cell.length_c   1.000
_cell.angle_alpha   90.00
_cell.angle_beta   90.00
_cell.angle_gamma   90.00
#
_symmetry.space_group_name_H-M   'P 1'
#
loop_
_entity.id
_entity.type
_entity.pdbx_description
1 polymer ?
#
loop_
_entity_poly.entity_id
_entity_poly.type
_entity_poly.pdbx_seq_one_letter_code
_entity_poly.pdbx_strand_id
1 'polypeptide(L)'
;MVALKTAVAWPNDKVYLFFDDDTYHRYNTVTGAFEQGNLDVAANWPGLTGSPDAFVWWGAGKAYAFTGATYVRYDQVADSVDPEYLPPNTPFALAGNWPGLPDGSSGGMNWQAGIDAAVNWGTGKLFLFKGDSYVRYDITSDRVDPGYPVKIAGRWPGLFSQDLDAAVYSGGRYAYFFRGNDYQRYDVDNDHVDQNGTLSSFHLEPTPPGALVPARLLELAQANKLMADLIRRGKLSLKSPPFVDGPSGIVSPTPSQRVTVKPATIDGIRYTNALNTTADFFDNVDQRMLIALYRLTRWINSSAPDVKELRHLGIGHGSGPPNDCHNQGRALDLSGIGGMVDGTSFLKSILSNWGNLPPLAGSTVRIDPSVDPLAFALFSTAFRYATYECEAGGIGTGNKWPMPMLGGSGFVIYPDYGGDPALRAAHQDHIHMQVGRTRI
;
A
#
# COMPACT_ATOMS: atom_id res chain seq x y z
N MET A 1 10.26 -3.94 -34.49
CA MET A 1 9.55 -4.83 -33.57
C MET A 1 9.00 -3.93 -32.49
N VAL A 2 7.73 -4.06 -32.15
CA VAL A 2 7.07 -3.23 -31.14
C VAL A 2 7.66 -3.57 -29.77
N ALA A 3 8.13 -2.57 -29.03
CA ALA A 3 8.80 -2.71 -27.74
C ALA A 3 7.88 -2.30 -26.59
N LEU A 4 7.97 -3.02 -25.47
CA LEU A 4 7.25 -2.65 -24.24
C LEU A 4 7.87 -1.37 -23.66
N LYS A 5 7.03 -0.42 -23.28
CA LYS A 5 7.43 0.85 -22.64
C LYS A 5 7.12 0.93 -21.16
N THR A 6 6.00 0.36 -20.71
CA THR A 6 5.62 0.36 -19.29
C THR A 6 4.52 -0.65 -19.03
N ALA A 7 4.28 -0.96 -17.76
CA ALA A 7 3.12 -1.71 -17.32
C ALA A 7 2.49 -1.05 -16.09
N VAL A 8 1.16 -1.14 -15.96
CA VAL A 8 0.45 -0.66 -14.77
C VAL A 8 -0.59 -1.68 -14.33
N ALA A 9 -0.64 -1.94 -13.02
CA ALA A 9 -1.75 -2.65 -12.41
C ALA A 9 -2.79 -1.64 -11.94
N TRP A 10 -4.06 -1.95 -12.16
CA TRP A 10 -5.15 -1.03 -11.91
C TRP A 10 -6.18 -1.67 -10.97
N PRO A 11 -6.86 -0.90 -10.10
CA PRO A 11 -7.82 -1.42 -9.11
C PRO A 11 -9.18 -1.78 -9.73
N ASN A 12 -9.16 -2.41 -10.90
CA ASN A 12 -10.27 -3.03 -11.60
C ASN A 12 -9.94 -4.49 -11.99
N ASP A 13 -8.98 -5.09 -11.28
CA ASP A 13 -8.47 -6.44 -11.51
C ASP A 13 -7.84 -6.63 -12.91
N LYS A 14 -7.13 -5.59 -13.40
CA LYS A 14 -6.40 -5.60 -14.66
C LYS A 14 -4.94 -5.19 -14.52
N VAL A 15 -4.15 -5.68 -15.45
CA VAL A 15 -2.81 -5.18 -15.77
C VAL A 15 -2.80 -4.77 -17.23
N TYR A 16 -2.14 -3.66 -17.51
CA TYR A 16 -2.00 -3.09 -18.84
C TYR A 16 -0.52 -2.97 -19.18
N LEU A 17 -0.13 -3.45 -20.36
CA LEU A 17 1.22 -3.37 -20.92
C LEU A 17 1.17 -2.39 -22.10
N PHE A 18 1.93 -1.30 -22.06
CA PHE A 18 1.93 -0.23 -23.05
C PHE A 18 3.18 -0.32 -23.92
N PHE A 19 3.05 -0.07 -25.20
CA PHE A 19 4.10 -0.29 -26.20
C PHE A 19 4.49 0.99 -26.95
N ASP A 20 5.64 0.95 -27.61
CA ASP A 20 6.24 2.09 -28.32
C ASP A 20 5.51 2.52 -29.61
N ASP A 21 4.54 1.74 -30.06
CA ASP A 21 3.62 2.06 -31.15
C ASP A 21 2.31 2.71 -30.68
N ASP A 22 2.29 3.22 -29.45
CA ASP A 22 1.14 3.84 -28.78
C ASP A 22 -0.09 2.92 -28.66
N THR A 23 0.16 1.61 -28.62
CA THR A 23 -0.85 0.62 -28.28
C THR A 23 -0.63 0.01 -26.89
N TYR A 24 -1.65 -0.67 -26.36
CA TYR A 24 -1.54 -1.43 -25.13
C TYR A 24 -2.27 -2.78 -25.19
N HIS A 25 -1.85 -3.70 -24.33
CA HIS A 25 -2.46 -5.00 -24.09
C HIS A 25 -3.03 -5.03 -22.68
N ARG A 26 -4.18 -5.68 -22.49
CA ARG A 26 -4.86 -5.83 -21.20
C ARG A 26 -4.96 -7.29 -20.80
N TYR A 27 -4.67 -7.54 -19.54
CA TYR A 27 -4.73 -8.85 -18.90
C TYR A 27 -5.67 -8.81 -17.70
N ASN A 28 -6.31 -9.95 -17.44
CA ASN A 28 -7.13 -10.18 -16.26
C ASN A 28 -6.25 -10.69 -15.11
N THR A 29 -6.19 -9.97 -14.00
CA THR A 29 -5.35 -10.42 -12.87
C THR A 29 -5.95 -11.61 -12.13
N VAL A 30 -7.27 -11.79 -12.19
CA VAL A 30 -7.98 -12.86 -11.45
C VAL A 30 -7.84 -14.21 -12.15
N THR A 31 -7.89 -14.22 -13.48
CA THR A 31 -7.73 -15.46 -14.26
C THR A 31 -6.32 -15.66 -14.79
N GLY A 32 -5.49 -14.60 -14.77
CA GLY A 32 -4.16 -14.59 -15.39
C GLY A 32 -4.16 -14.43 -16.91
N ALA A 33 -5.35 -14.38 -17.52
CA ALA A 33 -5.52 -14.46 -18.97
C ALA A 33 -5.22 -13.13 -19.67
N PHE A 34 -4.61 -13.22 -20.85
CA PHE A 34 -4.66 -12.15 -21.85
C PHE A 34 -6.11 -11.95 -22.30
N GLU A 35 -6.57 -10.70 -22.32
CA GLU A 35 -7.95 -10.39 -22.74
C GLU A 35 -7.98 -9.77 -24.14
N GLN A 36 -7.15 -8.75 -24.37
CA GLN A 36 -7.17 -7.98 -25.61
C GLN A 36 -5.84 -7.25 -25.79
N GLY A 37 -5.43 -7.08 -27.04
CA GLY A 37 -4.18 -6.39 -27.40
C GLY A 37 -4.37 -5.41 -28.55
N ASN A 38 -3.29 -4.66 -28.82
CA ASN A 38 -3.20 -3.64 -29.87
C ASN A 38 -4.32 -2.59 -29.75
N LEU A 39 -4.65 -2.22 -28.51
CA LEU A 39 -5.63 -1.18 -28.22
C LEU A 39 -4.95 0.18 -28.25
N ASP A 40 -5.56 1.15 -28.92
CA ASP A 40 -5.02 2.51 -29.01
C ASP A 40 -5.03 3.22 -27.64
N VAL A 41 -3.89 3.80 -27.24
CA VAL A 41 -3.78 4.47 -25.94
C VAL A 41 -4.61 5.74 -25.89
N ALA A 42 -4.49 6.64 -26.87
CA ALA A 42 -5.17 7.94 -26.86
C ALA A 42 -6.71 7.81 -26.89
N ALA A 43 -7.24 6.77 -27.52
CA ALA A 43 -8.67 6.49 -27.61
C ALA A 43 -9.27 5.90 -26.34
N ASN A 44 -8.46 5.25 -25.49
CA ASN A 44 -8.94 4.52 -24.30
C ASN A 44 -8.43 5.07 -22.98
N TRP A 45 -7.44 5.97 -23.00
CA TRP A 45 -6.89 6.66 -21.83
C TRP A 45 -6.97 8.17 -22.05
N PRO A 46 -8.16 8.79 -21.89
CA PRO A 46 -8.39 10.17 -22.28
C PRO A 46 -7.39 11.13 -21.63
N GLY A 47 -6.73 11.92 -22.48
CA GLY A 47 -5.72 12.89 -22.07
C GLY A 47 -4.28 12.38 -22.08
N LEU A 48 -4.05 11.06 -22.24
CA LEU A 48 -2.74 10.56 -22.64
C LEU A 48 -2.57 10.74 -24.15
N THR A 49 -1.44 11.31 -24.57
CA THR A 49 -1.12 11.54 -25.99
C THR A 49 -0.49 10.33 -26.68
N GLY A 50 -0.14 9.29 -25.92
CA GLY A 50 0.57 8.09 -26.36
C GLY A 50 1.03 7.28 -25.14
N SER A 51 1.79 6.21 -25.38
CA SER A 51 2.36 5.38 -24.33
C SER A 51 3.41 6.14 -23.51
N PRO A 52 3.22 6.30 -22.19
CA PRO A 52 4.24 6.91 -21.34
C PRO A 52 5.49 6.01 -21.21
N ASP A 53 6.61 6.60 -20.79
CA ASP A 53 7.86 5.90 -20.50
C ASP A 53 7.78 5.10 -19.19
N ALA A 54 6.99 5.58 -18.23
CA ALA A 54 6.63 4.83 -17.05
C ALA A 54 5.21 5.22 -16.61
N PHE A 55 4.44 4.27 -16.08
CA PHE A 55 3.09 4.52 -15.58
C PHE A 55 2.83 3.74 -14.30
N VAL A 56 2.47 4.44 -13.23
CA VAL A 56 2.25 3.82 -11.93
C VAL A 56 0.94 4.28 -11.31
N TRP A 57 0.13 3.31 -10.88
CA TRP A 57 -1.00 3.60 -10.01
C TRP A 57 -0.48 3.96 -8.61
N TRP A 58 -0.74 5.20 -8.22
CA TRP A 58 -0.23 5.77 -6.98
C TRP A 58 -1.00 5.26 -5.77
N GLY A 59 -2.30 5.02 -5.96
CA GLY A 59 -3.23 4.87 -4.87
C GLY A 59 -4.19 6.06 -4.76
N ALA A 60 -5.20 5.93 -3.91
CA ALA A 60 -6.17 7.01 -3.64
C ALA A 60 -6.84 7.59 -4.90
N GLY A 61 -7.08 6.74 -5.91
CA GLY A 61 -7.71 7.14 -7.16
C GLY A 61 -6.83 7.92 -8.12
N LYS A 62 -5.51 8.00 -7.89
CA LYS A 62 -4.56 8.69 -8.75
C LYS A 62 -3.52 7.75 -9.34
N ALA A 63 -3.01 8.10 -10.52
CA ALA A 63 -1.86 7.48 -11.16
C ALA A 63 -0.99 8.55 -11.83
N TYR A 64 0.27 8.24 -12.11
CA TYR A 64 1.23 9.17 -12.70
C TYR A 64 1.89 8.54 -13.92
N ALA A 65 1.73 9.18 -15.07
CA ALA A 65 2.31 8.79 -16.35
C ALA A 65 3.46 9.74 -16.68
N PHE A 66 4.67 9.19 -16.84
CA PHE A 66 5.91 9.93 -17.07
C PHE A 66 6.30 9.87 -18.54
N THR A 67 6.72 11.01 -19.10
CA THR A 67 7.24 11.11 -20.47
C THR A 67 8.41 12.09 -20.48
N GLY A 68 9.62 11.56 -20.69
CA GLY A 68 10.87 12.30 -20.54
C GLY A 68 10.92 13.03 -19.20
N ALA A 69 11.23 14.33 -19.22
CA ALA A 69 11.36 15.15 -18.01
C ALA A 69 10.01 15.61 -17.41
N THR A 70 8.88 15.10 -17.90
CA THR A 70 7.54 15.57 -17.50
C THR A 70 6.62 14.44 -17.09
N TYR A 71 5.51 14.78 -16.45
CA TYR A 71 4.46 13.83 -16.11
C TYR A 71 3.06 14.45 -16.18
N VAL A 72 2.06 13.60 -16.31
CA VAL A 72 0.66 13.93 -16.09
C VAL A 72 0.08 13.08 -14.97
N ARG A 73 -0.90 13.61 -14.23
CA ARG A 73 -1.64 12.85 -13.23
C ARG A 73 -2.97 12.38 -13.83
N TYR A 74 -3.25 11.09 -13.71
CA TYR A 74 -4.50 10.46 -14.16
C TYR A 74 -5.44 10.27 -12.97
N ASP A 75 -6.70 10.66 -13.13
CA ASP A 75 -7.77 10.39 -12.18
C ASP A 75 -8.49 9.11 -12.58
N GLN A 76 -8.43 8.13 -11.69
CA GLN A 76 -9.04 6.82 -11.89
C GLN A 76 -10.57 6.87 -11.93
N VAL A 77 -11.19 7.77 -11.16
CA VAL A 77 -12.65 7.86 -11.04
C VAL A 77 -13.24 8.60 -12.23
N ALA A 78 -12.59 9.70 -12.65
CA ALA A 78 -12.95 10.44 -13.85
C ALA A 78 -12.48 9.74 -15.13
N ASP A 79 -11.64 8.70 -15.00
CA ASP A 79 -11.02 7.94 -16.09
C ASP A 79 -10.41 8.86 -17.16
N SER A 80 -9.61 9.82 -16.70
CA SER A 80 -8.93 10.79 -17.57
C SER A 80 -7.77 11.48 -16.86
N VAL A 81 -6.87 12.06 -17.64
CA VAL A 81 -5.85 12.98 -17.12
C VAL A 81 -6.52 14.18 -16.43
N ASP A 82 -6.00 14.55 -15.26
CA ASP A 82 -6.49 15.70 -14.49
C ASP A 82 -6.44 16.99 -15.35
N PRO A 83 -7.49 17.84 -15.31
CA PRO A 83 -7.60 19.00 -16.21
C PRO A 83 -6.42 19.99 -16.17
N GLU A 84 -5.71 20.08 -15.03
CA GLU A 84 -4.55 20.96 -14.87
C GLU A 84 -3.33 20.54 -15.71
N TYR A 85 -3.31 19.31 -16.24
CA TYR A 85 -2.27 18.77 -17.11
C TYR A 85 -2.66 18.78 -18.59
N LEU A 86 -3.91 19.17 -18.92
CA LEU A 86 -4.43 19.18 -20.28
C LEU A 86 -4.16 20.53 -20.98
N PRO A 87 -4.06 20.54 -22.33
CA PRO A 87 -3.91 21.78 -23.09
C PRO A 87 -4.96 22.84 -22.72
N PRO A 88 -4.58 24.13 -22.63
CA PRO A 88 -3.29 24.71 -23.02
C PRO A 88 -2.18 24.57 -21.97
N ASN A 89 -2.43 23.91 -20.83
CA ASN A 89 -1.40 23.70 -19.82
C ASN A 89 -0.37 22.69 -20.33
N THR A 90 0.90 22.92 -19.99
CA THR A 90 1.97 21.95 -20.24
C THR A 90 1.99 20.91 -19.11
N PRO A 91 2.27 19.63 -19.42
CA PRO A 91 2.59 18.63 -18.40
C PRO A 91 3.64 19.15 -17.42
N PHE A 92 3.52 18.77 -16.14
CA PHE A 92 4.41 19.29 -15.11
C PHE A 92 5.79 18.63 -15.21
N ALA A 93 6.83 19.41 -14.92
CA ALA A 93 8.20 18.90 -14.89
C ALA A 93 8.41 17.99 -13.66
N LEU A 94 9.26 16.97 -13.80
CA LEU A 94 9.74 16.18 -12.68
C LEU A 94 10.52 17.05 -11.68
N ALA A 95 11.36 17.95 -12.20
CA ALA A 95 12.14 18.90 -11.42
C ALA A 95 11.22 19.78 -10.55
N GLY A 96 11.44 19.74 -9.24
CA GLY A 96 10.69 20.52 -8.25
C GLY A 96 9.33 19.94 -7.85
N ASN A 97 8.74 19.04 -8.64
CA ASN A 97 7.43 18.41 -8.31
C ASN A 97 7.55 16.98 -7.78
N TRP A 98 8.74 16.37 -7.84
CA TRP A 98 9.03 15.07 -7.24
C TRP A 98 10.20 15.22 -6.24
N PRO A 99 9.93 15.65 -5.00
CA PRO A 99 10.96 15.97 -4.02
C PRO A 99 11.95 14.83 -3.77
N GLY A 100 13.23 15.18 -3.75
CA GLY A 100 14.33 14.22 -3.53
C GLY A 100 14.78 13.43 -4.75
N LEU A 101 14.17 13.62 -5.94
CA LEU A 101 14.75 13.09 -7.17
C LEU A 101 16.10 13.77 -7.48
N PRO A 102 17.19 13.00 -7.64
CA PRO A 102 18.49 13.56 -7.97
C PRO A 102 18.50 14.26 -9.34
N ASP A 103 19.09 15.45 -9.40
CA ASP A 103 19.25 16.25 -10.63
C ASP A 103 20.53 15.90 -11.42
N GLY A 104 21.36 14.99 -10.90
CA GLY A 104 22.65 14.61 -11.48
C GLY A 104 23.80 15.60 -11.23
N SER A 105 23.55 16.74 -10.56
CA SER A 105 24.56 17.78 -10.30
C SER A 105 25.72 17.30 -9.42
N SER A 106 25.46 16.32 -8.56
CA SER A 106 26.45 15.70 -7.65
C SER A 106 27.17 14.49 -8.26
N GLY A 107 27.05 14.30 -9.58
CA GLY A 107 27.45 13.08 -10.27
C GLY A 107 26.37 11.99 -10.21
N GLY A 108 26.36 11.11 -11.20
CA GLY A 108 25.32 10.08 -11.36
C GLY A 108 24.22 10.47 -12.34
N MET A 109 23.16 9.65 -12.40
CA MET A 109 22.06 9.83 -13.35
C MET A 109 21.18 11.02 -12.95
N ASN A 110 20.74 11.80 -13.95
CA ASN A 110 19.70 12.81 -13.76
C ASN A 110 18.32 12.14 -13.80
N TRP A 111 17.68 12.01 -12.65
CA TRP A 111 16.35 11.39 -12.51
C TRP A 111 15.23 12.34 -12.89
N GLN A 112 15.51 13.64 -12.96
CA GLN A 112 14.53 14.65 -13.39
C GLN A 112 14.40 14.71 -14.91
N ALA A 113 15.22 13.96 -15.65
CA ALA A 113 15.15 13.83 -17.11
C ALA A 113 14.23 12.68 -17.58
N GLY A 114 13.77 11.82 -16.66
CA GLY A 114 12.82 10.75 -16.96
C GLY A 114 13.02 9.49 -16.14
N ILE A 115 11.99 8.66 -16.12
CA ILE A 115 11.89 7.40 -15.36
C ILE A 115 11.71 6.25 -16.35
N ASP A 116 12.48 5.17 -16.17
CA ASP A 116 12.50 4.06 -17.13
C ASP A 116 11.43 3.01 -16.77
N ALA A 117 11.20 2.76 -15.47
CA ALA A 117 10.09 1.93 -15.00
C ALA A 117 9.62 2.36 -13.61
N ALA A 118 8.36 2.09 -13.27
CA ALA A 118 7.80 2.43 -11.97
C ALA A 118 6.86 1.35 -11.47
N VAL A 119 6.93 1.02 -10.18
CA VAL A 119 6.01 0.08 -9.54
C VAL A 119 5.62 0.55 -8.14
N ASN A 120 4.34 0.42 -7.82
CA ASN A 120 3.84 0.55 -6.47
C ASN A 120 3.98 -0.79 -5.76
N TRP A 121 4.74 -0.85 -4.69
CA TRP A 121 5.03 -2.11 -3.99
C TRP A 121 3.95 -2.53 -2.99
N GLY A 122 2.87 -1.76 -2.89
CA GLY A 122 1.77 -2.03 -1.93
C GLY A 122 2.19 -1.86 -0.46
N THR A 123 3.27 -1.12 -0.22
CA THR A 123 3.87 -0.88 1.11
C THR A 123 3.88 0.61 1.47
N GLY A 124 3.21 1.46 0.70
CA GLY A 124 3.36 2.92 0.78
C GLY A 124 4.63 3.45 0.12
N LYS A 125 5.32 2.62 -0.64
CA LYS A 125 6.54 2.96 -1.37
C LYS A 125 6.35 2.70 -2.86
N LEU A 126 6.76 3.68 -3.67
CA LEU A 126 7.01 3.46 -5.09
C LEU A 126 8.48 3.17 -5.30
N PHE A 127 8.78 2.33 -6.27
CA PHE A 127 10.13 2.09 -6.74
C PHE A 127 10.19 2.59 -8.18
N LEU A 128 11.03 3.61 -8.40
CA LEU A 128 11.27 4.17 -9.73
C LEU A 128 12.67 3.72 -10.17
N PHE A 129 12.77 3.16 -11.36
CA PHE A 129 14.00 2.60 -11.91
C PHE A 129 14.55 3.50 -13.00
N LYS A 130 15.88 3.58 -13.07
CA LYS A 130 16.61 4.28 -14.14
C LYS A 130 17.99 3.67 -14.31
N GLY A 131 18.32 3.26 -15.54
CA GLY A 131 19.57 2.57 -15.86
C GLY A 131 19.81 1.40 -14.90
N ASP A 132 20.91 1.42 -14.16
CA ASP A 132 21.30 0.36 -13.21
C ASP A 132 20.88 0.59 -11.76
N SER A 133 20.03 1.59 -11.52
CA SER A 133 19.69 2.07 -10.19
C SER A 133 18.18 2.25 -10.02
N TYR A 134 17.77 2.39 -8.76
CA TYR A 134 16.40 2.73 -8.40
C TYR A 134 16.37 3.74 -7.25
N VAL A 135 15.32 4.54 -7.20
CA VAL A 135 14.93 5.33 -6.02
C VAL A 135 13.70 4.69 -5.38
N ARG A 136 13.64 4.74 -4.04
CA ARG A 136 12.41 4.43 -3.31
C ARG A 136 11.75 5.74 -2.92
N TYR A 137 10.57 5.98 -3.47
CA TYR A 137 9.76 7.14 -3.18
C TYR A 137 8.74 6.80 -2.11
N ASP A 138 8.77 7.52 -1.00
CA ASP A 138 7.80 7.37 0.07
C ASP A 138 6.57 8.19 -0.23
N ILE A 139 5.50 7.48 -0.58
CA ILE A 139 4.17 8.06 -0.81
C ILE A 139 3.77 8.88 0.40
N THR A 140 4.02 8.36 1.61
CA THR A 140 3.55 9.01 2.83
C THR A 140 4.20 10.38 3.03
N SER A 141 5.52 10.48 2.86
CA SER A 141 6.28 11.72 3.08
C SER A 141 6.42 12.58 1.81
N ASP A 142 5.85 12.12 0.70
CA ASP A 142 5.90 12.75 -0.60
C ASP A 142 7.31 13.14 -1.05
N ARG A 143 8.24 12.18 -0.94
CA ARG A 143 9.64 12.38 -1.31
C ARG A 143 10.40 11.06 -1.49
N VAL A 144 11.53 11.13 -2.18
CA VAL A 144 12.54 10.05 -2.17
C VAL A 144 13.12 9.86 -0.76
N ASP A 145 13.23 8.60 -0.35
CA ASP A 145 13.85 8.21 0.91
C ASP A 145 15.34 8.60 0.94
N PRO A 146 15.87 8.99 2.11
CA PRO A 146 17.31 9.20 2.28
C PRO A 146 18.13 7.96 1.91
N GLY A 147 19.30 8.17 1.30
CA GLY A 147 20.22 7.09 0.91
C GLY A 147 19.98 6.51 -0.48
N TYR A 148 18.98 7.01 -1.22
CA TYR A 148 18.74 6.70 -2.63
C TYR A 148 19.35 7.77 -3.56
N PRO A 149 19.67 7.44 -4.82
CA PRO A 149 19.45 6.17 -5.51
C PRO A 149 20.45 5.09 -5.07
N VAL A 150 20.05 3.82 -5.24
CA VAL A 150 20.93 2.66 -5.01
C VAL A 150 20.89 1.73 -6.23
N LYS A 151 21.92 0.89 -6.39
CA LYS A 151 22.00 -0.08 -7.49
C LYS A 151 20.90 -1.13 -7.37
N ILE A 152 20.37 -1.57 -8.51
CA ILE A 152 19.43 -2.70 -8.57
C ILE A 152 20.17 -3.98 -8.15
N ALA A 153 21.38 -4.17 -8.68
CA ALA A 153 22.25 -5.29 -8.34
C ALA A 153 22.46 -5.41 -6.82
N GLY A 154 22.19 -6.60 -6.27
CA GLY A 154 22.36 -6.91 -4.86
C GLY A 154 21.25 -6.43 -3.92
N ARG A 155 20.26 -5.68 -4.43
CA ARG A 155 19.06 -5.27 -3.67
C ARG A 155 17.79 -6.00 -4.08
N TRP A 156 17.77 -6.52 -5.30
CA TRP A 156 16.68 -7.32 -5.85
C TRP A 156 17.25 -8.69 -6.26
N PRO A 157 17.25 -9.70 -5.38
CA PRO A 157 17.90 -10.98 -5.64
C PRO A 157 17.40 -11.66 -6.92
N GLY A 158 18.33 -11.94 -7.84
CA GLY A 158 18.06 -12.57 -9.13
C GLY A 158 17.50 -11.65 -10.22
N LEU A 159 17.17 -10.39 -9.90
CA LEU A 159 16.61 -9.44 -10.86
C LEU A 159 17.68 -8.94 -11.86
N PHE A 160 17.24 -8.54 -13.05
CA PHE A 160 18.04 -7.77 -14.01
C PHE A 160 18.72 -6.62 -13.29
N SER A 161 20.02 -6.45 -13.55
CA SER A 161 20.82 -5.47 -12.84
C SER A 161 20.64 -4.04 -13.34
N GLN A 162 19.96 -3.85 -14.47
CA GLN A 162 19.82 -2.56 -15.16
C GLN A 162 18.81 -2.61 -16.30
N ASP A 163 18.46 -1.42 -16.80
CA ASP A 163 17.69 -1.16 -18.03
C ASP A 163 16.33 -1.88 -18.04
N LEU A 164 15.57 -1.69 -16.96
CA LEU A 164 14.19 -2.18 -16.88
C LEU A 164 13.27 -1.26 -17.69
N ASP A 165 12.50 -1.85 -18.61
CA ASP A 165 11.50 -1.11 -19.39
C ASP A 165 10.15 -1.03 -18.67
N ALA A 166 9.83 -2.02 -17.83
CA ALA A 166 8.58 -2.01 -17.08
C ALA A 166 8.68 -2.81 -15.79
N ALA A 167 7.84 -2.46 -14.82
CA ALA A 167 7.64 -3.21 -13.60
C ALA A 167 6.16 -3.15 -13.20
N VAL A 168 5.59 -4.28 -12.75
CA VAL A 168 4.19 -4.32 -12.33
C VAL A 168 3.98 -5.26 -11.15
N TYR A 169 3.17 -4.82 -10.19
CA TYR A 169 2.73 -5.61 -9.05
C TYR A 169 1.23 -5.42 -8.83
N SER A 170 0.48 -6.52 -8.84
CA SER A 170 -0.99 -6.53 -8.72
C SER A 170 -1.49 -6.83 -7.31
N GLY A 171 -0.61 -6.85 -6.30
CA GLY A 171 -0.97 -7.12 -4.89
C GLY A 171 -0.96 -8.60 -4.48
N GLY A 172 -0.61 -9.51 -5.41
CA GLY A 172 -0.51 -10.95 -5.16
C GLY A 172 0.82 -11.39 -4.55
N ARG A 173 1.22 -12.62 -4.84
CA ARG A 173 2.54 -13.17 -4.50
C ARG A 173 3.64 -12.70 -5.44
N TYR A 174 3.30 -12.44 -6.70
CA TYR A 174 4.29 -12.21 -7.73
C TYR A 174 4.22 -10.78 -8.28
N ALA A 175 5.40 -10.21 -8.52
CA ALA A 175 5.62 -9.02 -9.35
C ALA A 175 6.35 -9.43 -10.63
N TYR A 176 6.31 -8.57 -11.65
CA TYR A 176 6.93 -8.83 -12.95
C TYR A 176 7.76 -7.65 -13.39
N PHE A 177 8.95 -7.93 -13.91
CA PHE A 177 9.90 -6.94 -14.41
C PHE A 177 10.30 -7.29 -15.83
N PHE A 178 10.41 -6.31 -16.70
CA PHE A 178 10.59 -6.49 -18.13
C PHE A 178 11.83 -5.77 -18.63
N ARG A 179 12.51 -6.39 -19.59
CA ARG A 179 13.68 -5.83 -20.29
C ARG A 179 13.75 -6.40 -21.69
N GLY A 180 13.64 -5.54 -22.69
CA GLY A 180 13.47 -5.88 -24.09
C GLY A 180 12.34 -6.88 -24.28
N ASN A 181 12.67 -8.04 -24.83
CA ASN A 181 11.72 -9.12 -25.07
C ASN A 181 11.65 -10.15 -23.93
N ASP A 182 12.32 -9.90 -22.81
CA ASP A 182 12.41 -10.81 -21.67
C ASP A 182 11.65 -10.25 -20.46
N TYR A 183 11.18 -11.15 -19.59
CA TYR A 183 10.62 -10.81 -18.30
C TYR A 183 11.15 -11.73 -17.20
N GLN A 184 11.10 -11.22 -15.97
CA GLN A 184 11.35 -12.00 -14.75
C GLN A 184 10.16 -11.88 -13.82
N ARG A 185 9.74 -13.01 -13.26
CA ARG A 185 8.78 -13.07 -12.17
C ARG A 185 9.53 -13.04 -10.85
N TYR A 186 9.14 -12.12 -10.00
CA TYR A 186 9.69 -11.92 -8.67
C TYR A 186 8.69 -12.44 -7.64
N ASP A 187 9.11 -13.41 -6.84
CA ASP A 187 8.34 -13.88 -5.69
C ASP A 187 8.52 -12.89 -4.54
N VAL A 188 7.49 -12.08 -4.31
CA VAL A 188 7.47 -11.03 -3.28
C VAL A 188 7.53 -11.63 -1.88
N ASP A 189 7.07 -12.88 -1.69
CA ASP A 189 7.10 -13.52 -0.39
C ASP A 189 8.48 -14.09 -0.06
N ASN A 190 9.21 -14.58 -1.06
CA ASN A 190 10.55 -15.13 -0.92
C ASN A 190 11.68 -14.13 -1.22
N ASP A 191 11.33 -12.92 -1.64
CA ASP A 191 12.24 -11.83 -2.00
C ASP A 191 13.29 -12.25 -3.05
N HIS A 192 12.85 -12.94 -4.10
CA HIS A 192 13.75 -13.47 -5.13
C HIS A 192 13.04 -13.69 -6.47
N VAL A 193 13.78 -13.54 -7.58
CA VAL A 193 13.30 -13.98 -8.91
C VAL A 193 13.18 -15.50 -8.96
N ASP A 194 11.99 -16.01 -9.29
CA ASP A 194 11.73 -17.45 -9.33
C ASP A 194 11.51 -18.00 -10.75
N GLN A 195 11.29 -17.12 -11.72
CA GLN A 195 11.07 -17.50 -13.12
C GLN A 195 11.54 -16.41 -14.08
N ASN A 196 12.05 -16.85 -15.24
CA ASN A 196 12.34 -15.99 -16.39
C ASN A 196 11.50 -16.46 -17.58
N GLY A 197 11.18 -15.56 -18.50
CA GLY A 197 10.50 -15.90 -19.75
C GLY A 197 10.62 -14.80 -20.78
N THR A 198 9.97 -14.99 -21.93
CA THR A 198 9.89 -13.98 -22.98
C THR A 198 8.53 -13.29 -22.97
N LEU A 199 8.46 -12.04 -23.43
CA LEU A 199 7.22 -11.28 -23.52
C LEU A 199 6.13 -12.02 -24.33
N SER A 200 6.53 -12.76 -25.38
CA SER A 200 5.62 -13.57 -26.20
C SER A 200 4.98 -14.75 -25.45
N SER A 201 5.57 -15.19 -24.33
CA SER A 201 5.07 -16.27 -23.47
C SER A 201 4.57 -15.76 -22.12
N PHE A 202 4.46 -14.44 -21.96
CA PHE A 202 4.05 -13.80 -20.73
C PHE A 202 2.60 -14.19 -20.37
N HIS A 203 2.42 -14.60 -19.12
CA HIS A 203 1.13 -14.83 -18.49
C HIS A 203 1.20 -14.38 -17.03
N LEU A 204 0.07 -13.91 -16.52
CA LEU A 204 -0.04 -13.52 -15.11
C LEU A 204 -0.43 -14.73 -14.28
N GLU A 205 0.17 -14.83 -13.10
CA GLU A 205 -0.30 -15.72 -12.06
C GLU A 205 -1.58 -15.11 -11.45
N PRO A 206 -2.65 -15.91 -11.32
CA PRO A 206 -3.90 -15.46 -10.71
C PRO A 206 -3.70 -14.78 -9.35
N THR A 207 -4.28 -13.60 -9.21
CA THR A 207 -4.35 -12.82 -7.97
C THR A 207 -5.82 -12.68 -7.57
N PRO A 208 -6.21 -12.89 -6.30
CA PRO A 208 -7.60 -12.72 -5.89
C PRO A 208 -8.16 -11.32 -6.25
N PRO A 209 -9.46 -11.22 -6.57
CA PRO A 209 -10.07 -9.95 -6.94
C PRO A 209 -10.00 -8.95 -5.79
N GLY A 210 -9.82 -7.67 -6.13
CA GLY A 210 -9.73 -6.57 -5.16
C GLY A 210 -8.35 -6.42 -4.52
N ALA A 211 -7.30 -7.08 -5.02
CA ALA A 211 -5.97 -7.05 -4.40
C ALA A 211 -5.34 -5.64 -4.28
N LEU A 212 -5.70 -4.72 -5.17
CA LEU A 212 -5.31 -3.30 -5.11
C LEU A 212 -6.38 -2.38 -4.51
N VAL A 213 -7.60 -2.89 -4.29
CA VAL A 213 -8.70 -2.11 -3.73
C VAL A 213 -8.44 -1.87 -2.25
N PRO A 214 -8.56 -0.62 -1.75
CA PRO A 214 -8.43 -0.33 -0.32
C PRO A 214 -9.40 -1.15 0.53
N ALA A 215 -8.98 -1.58 1.72
CA ALA A 215 -9.72 -2.53 2.55
C ALA A 215 -11.16 -2.08 2.83
N ARG A 216 -11.39 -0.78 3.04
CA ARG A 216 -12.73 -0.22 3.28
C ARG A 216 -13.71 -0.39 2.10
N LEU A 217 -13.19 -0.49 0.87
CA LEU A 217 -13.97 -0.60 -0.36
C LEU A 217 -14.10 -2.04 -0.85
N LEU A 218 -13.44 -3.00 -0.19
CA LEU A 218 -13.57 -4.40 -0.53
C LEU A 218 -15.00 -4.88 -0.29
N GLU A 219 -15.52 -5.60 -1.27
CA GLU A 219 -16.68 -6.45 -1.04
C GLU A 219 -16.29 -7.59 -0.08
N LEU A 220 -17.26 -8.09 0.70
CA LEU A 220 -17.02 -9.21 1.61
C LEU A 220 -16.48 -10.45 0.86
N ALA A 221 -16.97 -10.71 -0.36
CA ALA A 221 -16.50 -11.82 -1.18
C ALA A 221 -15.03 -11.65 -1.64
N GLN A 222 -14.62 -10.43 -1.99
CA GLN A 222 -13.23 -10.13 -2.33
C GLN A 222 -12.33 -10.33 -1.12
N ALA A 223 -12.70 -9.76 0.04
CA ALA A 223 -11.95 -9.89 1.28
C ALA A 223 -11.81 -11.36 1.72
N ASN A 224 -12.84 -12.18 1.55
CA ASN A 224 -12.78 -13.61 1.88
C ASN A 224 -11.80 -14.38 0.97
N LYS A 225 -11.76 -14.06 -0.33
CA LYS A 225 -10.80 -14.66 -1.29
C LYS A 225 -9.37 -14.23 -1.00
N LEU A 226 -9.16 -12.96 -0.67
CA LEU A 226 -7.85 -12.43 -0.25
C LEU A 226 -7.37 -13.09 1.05
N MET A 227 -8.25 -13.24 2.04
CA MET A 227 -7.93 -13.95 3.29
C MET A 227 -7.51 -15.40 3.01
N ALA A 228 -8.26 -16.12 2.18
CA ALA A 228 -7.90 -17.49 1.80
C ALA A 228 -6.53 -17.57 1.11
N ASP A 229 -6.20 -16.57 0.29
CA ASP A 229 -4.87 -16.46 -0.34
C ASP A 229 -3.75 -16.24 0.67
N LEU A 230 -3.95 -15.33 1.63
CA LEU A 230 -3.00 -15.08 2.70
C LEU A 230 -2.74 -16.33 3.55
N ILE A 231 -3.79 -17.13 3.82
CA ILE A 231 -3.64 -18.39 4.56
C ILE A 231 -2.87 -19.42 3.73
N ARG A 232 -3.19 -19.58 2.43
CA ARG A 232 -2.44 -20.46 1.52
C ARG A 232 -0.96 -20.08 1.42
N ARG A 233 -0.65 -18.78 1.48
CA ARG A 233 0.71 -18.23 1.47
C ARG A 233 1.41 -18.27 2.83
N GLY A 234 0.76 -18.83 3.86
CA GLY A 234 1.32 -18.91 5.21
C GLY A 234 1.44 -17.58 5.94
N LYS A 235 0.72 -16.53 5.48
CA LYS A 235 0.77 -15.19 6.06
C LYS A 235 -0.05 -15.06 7.33
N LEU A 236 -1.07 -15.89 7.52
CA LEU A 236 -1.87 -15.95 8.75
C LEU A 236 -2.57 -17.31 8.88
N SER A 237 -3.19 -17.56 10.03
CA SER A 237 -3.98 -18.77 10.28
C SER A 237 -5.22 -18.47 11.12
N LEU A 238 -6.28 -19.25 10.94
CA LEU A 238 -7.55 -19.08 11.65
C LEU A 238 -7.78 -20.21 12.65
N LYS A 239 -8.30 -19.86 13.83
CA LYS A 239 -8.82 -20.80 14.83
C LYS A 239 -10.27 -21.20 14.55
N SER A 240 -11.13 -20.22 14.24
CA SER A 240 -12.57 -20.46 14.10
C SER A 240 -13.23 -19.48 13.11
N PRO A 241 -14.02 -19.99 12.15
CA PRO A 241 -13.93 -21.39 11.71
C PRO A 241 -12.51 -21.60 11.12
N PRO A 242 -11.93 -22.80 11.24
CA PRO A 242 -10.65 -23.07 10.58
C PRO A 242 -10.83 -22.93 9.06
N PHE A 243 -9.81 -22.39 8.39
CA PHE A 243 -9.71 -22.51 6.95
C PHE A 243 -9.02 -23.82 6.62
N VAL A 244 -9.62 -24.62 5.75
CA VAL A 244 -9.05 -25.87 5.25
C VAL A 244 -9.09 -25.85 3.74
N ASP A 245 -7.92 -26.05 3.14
CA ASP A 245 -7.78 -26.27 1.70
C ASP A 245 -7.24 -27.69 1.52
N GLY A 246 -8.00 -28.55 0.84
CA GLY A 246 -7.66 -29.96 0.74
C GLY A 246 -8.58 -30.80 -0.14
N PRO A 247 -8.35 -32.12 -0.20
CA PRO A 247 -9.06 -33.03 -1.11
C PRO A 247 -10.58 -33.08 -0.90
N SER A 248 -11.03 -32.74 0.31
CA SER A 248 -12.46 -32.63 0.66
C SER A 248 -13.10 -31.30 0.23
N GLY A 249 -12.36 -30.45 -0.49
CA GLY A 249 -12.76 -29.12 -0.90
C GLY A 249 -12.27 -28.00 0.03
N ILE A 250 -12.60 -26.77 -0.36
CA ILE A 250 -12.29 -25.57 0.44
C ILE A 250 -13.36 -25.41 1.51
N VAL A 251 -12.96 -25.51 2.78
CA VAL A 251 -13.77 -25.07 3.92
C VAL A 251 -13.29 -23.67 4.31
N SER A 252 -14.07 -22.66 3.96
CA SER A 252 -13.77 -21.26 4.24
C SER A 252 -14.89 -20.62 5.06
N PRO A 253 -14.58 -19.68 5.99
CA PRO A 253 -15.62 -18.83 6.58
C PRO A 253 -16.51 -18.22 5.49
N THR A 254 -17.81 -18.06 5.80
CA THR A 254 -18.66 -17.27 4.90
C THR A 254 -18.21 -15.80 4.93
N PRO A 255 -18.45 -15.03 3.86
CA PRO A 255 -18.00 -13.64 3.81
C PRO A 255 -18.50 -12.73 4.94
N SER A 256 -19.61 -13.08 5.61
CA SER A 256 -20.15 -12.32 6.76
C SER A 256 -19.71 -12.89 8.12
N GLN A 257 -19.12 -14.08 8.16
CA GLN A 257 -18.73 -14.74 9.39
C GLN A 257 -17.47 -14.10 9.96
N ARG A 258 -17.53 -13.69 11.22
CA ARG A 258 -16.37 -13.17 11.95
C ARG A 258 -15.38 -14.30 12.24
N VAL A 259 -14.09 -13.98 12.14
CA VAL A 259 -13.01 -14.96 12.28
C VAL A 259 -12.17 -14.70 13.52
N THR A 260 -11.50 -15.76 13.97
CA THR A 260 -10.45 -15.70 15.00
C THR A 260 -9.11 -16.04 14.37
N VAL A 261 -8.13 -15.15 14.51
CA VAL A 261 -6.74 -15.38 14.09
C VAL A 261 -5.96 -16.04 15.22
N LYS A 262 -5.29 -17.16 14.93
CA LYS A 262 -4.43 -17.87 15.90
C LYS A 262 -3.28 -18.60 15.16
N PRO A 263 -2.00 -18.44 15.57
CA PRO A 263 -1.52 -17.52 16.62
C PRO A 263 -1.83 -16.06 16.27
N ALA A 264 -1.68 -15.14 17.24
CA ALA A 264 -1.94 -13.71 17.03
C ALA A 264 -0.85 -13.03 16.17
N THR A 265 -0.53 -13.62 15.02
CA THR A 265 0.56 -13.22 14.15
C THR A 265 0.06 -13.13 12.71
N ILE A 266 0.39 -12.04 12.03
CA ILE A 266 0.18 -11.86 10.60
C ILE A 266 1.52 -11.46 9.98
N ASP A 267 1.95 -12.18 8.94
CA ASP A 267 3.19 -11.94 8.17
C ASP A 267 4.42 -11.73 9.07
N GLY A 268 4.54 -12.57 10.10
CA GLY A 268 5.65 -12.53 11.06
C GLY A 268 5.55 -11.44 12.15
N ILE A 269 4.55 -10.57 12.12
CA ILE A 269 4.32 -9.54 13.16
C ILE A 269 3.25 -10.01 14.14
N ARG A 270 3.58 -9.96 15.44
CA ARG A 270 2.64 -10.29 16.51
C ARG A 270 1.71 -9.11 16.83
N TYR A 271 0.41 -9.37 16.87
CA TYR A 271 -0.60 -8.47 17.40
C TYR A 271 -0.84 -8.78 18.88
N THR A 272 -0.29 -7.96 19.77
CA THR A 272 -0.36 -8.18 21.22
C THR A 272 -1.48 -7.36 21.85
N ASN A 273 -2.42 -8.04 22.51
CA ASN A 273 -3.41 -7.35 23.35
C ASN A 273 -2.71 -6.77 24.59
N ALA A 274 -2.67 -5.44 24.71
CA ALA A 274 -2.01 -4.74 25.79
C ALA A 274 -2.66 -4.98 27.17
N LEU A 275 -3.94 -5.39 27.20
CA LEU A 275 -4.67 -5.76 28.42
C LEU A 275 -4.54 -7.26 28.76
N ASN A 276 -4.10 -8.08 27.81
CA ASN A 276 -3.83 -9.51 28.02
C ASN A 276 -2.69 -9.97 27.10
N THR A 277 -1.46 -9.68 27.50
CA THR A 277 -0.27 -9.95 26.67
C THR A 277 0.02 -11.43 26.45
N THR A 278 -0.58 -12.31 27.27
CA THR A 278 -0.47 -13.77 27.14
C THR A 278 -1.42 -14.37 26.11
N ALA A 279 -2.43 -13.60 25.66
CA ALA A 279 -3.34 -14.06 24.62
C ALA A 279 -2.57 -14.32 23.31
N ASP A 280 -2.79 -15.49 22.72
CA ASP A 280 -2.21 -15.87 21.43
C ASP A 280 -3.27 -15.94 20.32
N PHE A 281 -4.28 -15.09 20.44
CA PHE A 281 -5.30 -14.91 19.40
C PHE A 281 -5.92 -13.52 19.52
N PHE A 282 -6.58 -13.11 18.45
CA PHE A 282 -7.59 -12.06 18.47
C PHE A 282 -8.76 -12.50 17.59
N ASP A 283 -9.96 -12.15 18.02
CA ASP A 283 -11.22 -12.65 17.47
C ASP A 283 -12.16 -11.52 17.06
N ASN A 284 -13.39 -11.90 16.70
CA ASN A 284 -14.41 -11.02 16.13
C ASN A 284 -13.91 -10.16 14.95
N VAL A 285 -13.11 -10.72 14.05
CA VAL A 285 -12.50 -9.95 12.95
C VAL A 285 -13.34 -10.05 11.67
N ASP A 286 -13.66 -8.92 11.06
CA ASP A 286 -14.19 -8.84 9.68
C ASP A 286 -13.04 -9.08 8.69
N GLN A 287 -13.29 -9.84 7.63
CA GLN A 287 -12.26 -10.20 6.65
C GLN A 287 -11.60 -8.98 6.02
N ARG A 288 -12.32 -7.87 5.84
CA ARG A 288 -11.73 -6.64 5.31
C ARG A 288 -10.76 -6.01 6.30
N MET A 289 -11.09 -6.05 7.58
CA MET A 289 -10.18 -5.64 8.65
C MET A 289 -8.94 -6.52 8.67
N LEU A 290 -9.09 -7.84 8.47
CA LEU A 290 -7.96 -8.75 8.38
C LEU A 290 -7.00 -8.39 7.22
N ILE A 291 -7.54 -8.01 6.05
CA ILE A 291 -6.71 -7.52 4.93
C ILE A 291 -6.01 -6.21 5.31
N ALA A 292 -6.71 -5.29 6.01
CA ALA A 292 -6.07 -4.08 6.52
C ALA A 292 -4.91 -4.42 7.48
N LEU A 293 -5.13 -5.31 8.45
CA LEU A 293 -4.06 -5.73 9.37
C LEU A 293 -2.85 -6.28 8.61
N TYR A 294 -3.04 -7.18 7.64
CA TYR A 294 -1.94 -7.66 6.80
C TYR A 294 -1.23 -6.55 6.00
N ARG A 295 -1.96 -5.60 5.42
CA ARG A 295 -1.31 -4.50 4.70
C ARG A 295 -0.57 -3.55 5.64
N LEU A 296 -1.05 -3.36 6.87
CA LEU A 296 -0.36 -2.60 7.90
C LEU A 296 1.00 -3.22 8.24
N THR A 297 1.10 -4.56 8.35
CA THR A 297 2.38 -5.22 8.64
C THR A 297 3.43 -4.90 7.57
N ARG A 298 3.02 -4.95 6.30
CA ARG A 298 3.88 -4.61 5.15
C ARG A 298 4.23 -3.12 5.09
N TRP A 299 3.27 -2.25 5.39
CA TRP A 299 3.46 -0.79 5.32
C TRP A 299 4.37 -0.27 6.43
N ILE A 300 4.16 -0.73 7.67
CA ILE A 300 4.97 -0.30 8.81
C ILE A 300 6.42 -0.80 8.73
N ASN A 301 6.64 -1.96 8.08
CA ASN A 301 7.96 -2.51 7.79
C ASN A 301 8.52 -2.13 6.42
N SER A 302 7.92 -1.15 5.73
CA SER A 302 8.41 -0.69 4.42
C SER A 302 9.76 0.02 4.49
N SER A 303 10.21 0.37 5.69
CA SER A 303 11.48 1.04 5.99
C SER A 303 11.93 0.64 7.39
N ALA A 304 13.21 0.88 7.72
CA ALA A 304 13.69 0.69 9.07
C ALA A 304 12.83 1.52 10.05
N PRO A 305 12.55 0.99 11.26
CA PRO A 305 13.11 -0.21 11.88
C PRO A 305 12.38 -1.53 11.52
N ASP A 306 12.91 -2.67 11.97
CA ASP A 306 12.26 -3.99 11.85
C ASP A 306 11.21 -4.17 12.95
N VAL A 307 9.94 -3.90 12.63
CA VAL A 307 8.78 -4.05 13.51
C VAL A 307 8.39 -5.53 13.63
N LYS A 308 8.30 -5.99 14.88
CA LYS A 308 7.92 -7.37 15.24
C LYS A 308 6.64 -7.46 16.07
N GLU A 309 6.20 -6.35 16.66
CA GLU A 309 5.03 -6.30 17.52
C GLU A 309 4.17 -5.06 17.23
N LEU A 310 2.86 -5.27 17.07
CA LEU A 310 1.85 -4.23 17.10
C LEU A 310 0.95 -4.46 18.32
N ARG A 311 0.97 -3.54 19.28
CA ARG A 311 0.11 -3.61 20.46
C ARG A 311 -1.22 -2.97 20.19
N HIS A 312 -2.28 -3.57 20.71
CA HIS A 312 -3.64 -3.04 20.59
C HIS A 312 -4.38 -3.08 21.93
N LEU A 313 -5.37 -2.21 22.09
CA LEU A 313 -6.35 -2.26 23.18
C LEU A 313 -7.65 -2.97 22.77
N GLY A 314 -7.83 -3.21 21.47
CA GLY A 314 -8.96 -3.94 20.91
C GLY A 314 -8.78 -4.13 19.41
N ILE A 315 -9.13 -5.32 18.93
CA ILE A 315 -9.34 -5.58 17.51
C ILE A 315 -10.73 -6.18 17.42
N GLY A 316 -11.62 -5.49 16.71
CA GLY A 316 -12.98 -5.97 16.53
C GLY A 316 -13.78 -6.15 17.83
N HIS A 317 -13.42 -5.49 18.93
CA HIS A 317 -14.16 -5.57 20.19
C HIS A 317 -14.33 -4.17 20.77
N GLY A 318 -15.54 -3.86 21.23
CA GLY A 318 -15.85 -2.60 21.90
C GLY A 318 -17.03 -2.74 22.87
N SER A 319 -17.22 -1.73 23.72
CA SER A 319 -18.45 -1.57 24.50
C SER A 319 -19.37 -0.61 23.75
N GLY A 320 -20.39 -1.14 23.06
CA GLY A 320 -21.26 -0.28 22.26
C GLY A 320 -22.39 -0.98 21.51
N PRO A 321 -23.13 -0.24 20.66
CA PRO A 321 -24.17 -0.80 19.81
C PRO A 321 -23.64 -1.87 18.84
N PRO A 322 -24.47 -2.85 18.42
CA PRO A 322 -24.07 -3.87 17.44
C PRO A 322 -23.70 -3.32 16.06
N ASN A 323 -24.11 -2.09 15.73
CA ASN A 323 -23.80 -1.43 14.47
C ASN A 323 -22.52 -0.57 14.52
N ASP A 324 -21.84 -0.50 15.67
CA ASP A 324 -20.57 0.17 15.81
C ASP A 324 -19.43 -0.65 15.17
N CYS A 325 -18.50 0.03 14.50
CA CYS A 325 -17.40 -0.61 13.77
C CYS A 325 -16.52 -1.51 14.66
N HIS A 326 -16.34 -1.20 15.95
CA HIS A 326 -15.63 -2.08 16.88
C HIS A 326 -16.38 -3.40 17.03
N ASN A 327 -17.69 -3.37 17.31
CA ASN A 327 -18.49 -4.59 17.50
C ASN A 327 -18.72 -5.37 16.21
N GLN A 328 -18.66 -4.69 15.07
CA GLN A 328 -18.73 -5.32 13.76
C GLN A 328 -17.38 -5.87 13.28
N GLY A 329 -16.33 -5.85 14.09
CA GLY A 329 -15.05 -6.47 13.73
C GLY A 329 -14.17 -5.66 12.80
N ARG A 330 -14.42 -4.35 12.68
CA ARG A 330 -13.80 -3.44 11.72
C ARG A 330 -13.00 -2.30 12.35
N ALA A 331 -12.53 -2.50 13.57
CA ALA A 331 -11.71 -1.51 14.27
C ALA A 331 -10.40 -2.11 14.78
N LEU A 332 -9.33 -1.31 14.75
CA LEU A 332 -8.10 -1.51 15.49
C LEU A 332 -7.86 -0.32 16.42
N ASP A 333 -7.77 -0.58 17.71
CA ASP A 333 -7.24 0.38 18.68
C ASP A 333 -5.74 0.15 18.87
N LEU A 334 -4.91 0.69 17.97
CA LEU A 334 -3.46 0.59 18.02
C LEU A 334 -2.95 1.34 19.26
N SER A 335 -2.12 0.68 20.08
CA SER A 335 -1.64 1.21 21.36
C SER A 335 -0.11 1.19 21.50
N GLY A 336 0.60 0.56 20.58
CA GLY A 336 2.06 0.60 20.55
C GLY A 336 2.66 -0.18 19.39
N ILE A 337 3.94 0.06 19.15
CA ILE A 337 4.73 -0.55 18.09
C ILE A 337 6.08 -0.96 18.69
N GLY A 338 6.47 -2.21 18.51
CA GLY A 338 7.71 -2.78 19.04
C GLY A 338 8.50 -3.52 17.97
N GLY A 339 9.81 -3.60 18.14
CA GLY A 339 10.69 -4.18 17.14
C GLY A 339 12.17 -4.00 17.50
N MET A 340 13.01 -4.02 16.46
CA MET A 340 14.45 -3.78 16.58
C MET A 340 14.91 -2.69 15.61
N VAL A 341 15.79 -1.83 16.10
CA VAL A 341 16.52 -0.84 15.31
C VAL A 341 18.00 -0.99 15.62
N ASP A 342 18.82 -1.23 14.59
CA ASP A 342 20.27 -1.43 14.74
C ASP A 342 20.67 -2.42 15.86
N GLY A 343 19.94 -3.55 15.94
CA GLY A 343 20.15 -4.59 16.96
C GLY A 343 19.62 -4.26 18.36
N THR A 344 19.06 -3.07 18.57
CA THR A 344 18.46 -2.64 19.85
C THR A 344 16.96 -2.78 19.81
N SER A 345 16.37 -3.50 20.79
CA SER A 345 14.93 -3.60 20.92
C SER A 345 14.29 -2.29 21.34
N PHE A 346 13.12 -1.99 20.80
CA PHE A 346 12.30 -0.86 21.23
C PHE A 346 10.84 -1.28 21.45
N LEU A 347 10.15 -0.52 22.29
CA LEU A 347 8.69 -0.49 22.36
C LEU A 347 8.26 0.98 22.50
N LYS A 348 7.59 1.49 21.48
CA LYS A 348 6.96 2.81 21.51
C LYS A 348 5.49 2.61 21.80
N SER A 349 5.02 3.06 22.96
CA SER A 349 3.61 2.95 23.34
C SER A 349 2.92 4.31 23.32
N ILE A 350 1.63 4.30 23.00
CA ILE A 350 0.85 5.53 22.97
C ILE A 350 0.74 6.16 24.35
N LEU A 351 0.59 5.32 25.37
CA LEU A 351 0.44 5.78 26.74
C LEU A 351 1.70 6.54 27.21
N SER A 352 2.89 5.97 26.96
CA SER A 352 4.17 6.47 27.48
C SER A 352 4.84 7.52 26.62
N ASN A 353 4.71 7.45 25.29
CA ASN A 353 5.51 8.29 24.39
C ASN A 353 4.83 9.60 23.98
N TRP A 354 3.52 9.77 24.19
CA TRP A 354 2.81 11.01 23.82
C TRP A 354 1.50 11.25 24.57
N GLY A 355 0.66 10.25 24.84
CA GLY A 355 -0.68 10.49 25.40
C GLY A 355 -0.72 11.07 26.83
N ASN A 356 0.41 11.12 27.54
CA ASN A 356 0.56 11.78 28.87
C ASN A 356 1.46 13.02 28.85
N LEU A 357 2.03 13.38 27.69
CA LEU A 357 2.94 14.51 27.58
C LEU A 357 2.15 15.83 27.44
N PRO A 358 2.75 16.99 27.78
CA PRO A 358 2.14 18.27 27.42
C PRO A 358 2.09 18.43 25.88
N PRO A 359 1.08 19.14 25.33
CA PRO A 359 1.10 19.52 23.92
C PRO A 359 2.35 20.35 23.58
N LEU A 360 2.85 20.21 22.34
CA LEU A 360 3.91 21.09 21.87
C LEU A 360 3.37 22.51 21.71
N ALA A 361 4.24 23.51 21.89
CA ALA A 361 3.87 24.90 21.68
C ALA A 361 3.35 25.08 20.24
N GLY A 362 2.09 25.48 20.10
CA GLY A 362 1.45 25.69 18.80
C GLY A 362 0.98 24.42 18.06
N SER A 363 1.03 23.24 18.69
CA SER A 363 0.52 21.99 18.10
C SER A 363 -0.52 21.32 19.01
N THR A 364 -1.51 20.67 18.40
CA THR A 364 -2.39 19.73 19.11
C THR A 364 -1.69 18.40 19.35
N VAL A 365 -0.66 18.07 18.56
CA VAL A 365 0.09 16.82 18.65
C VAL A 365 1.14 16.91 19.76
N ARG A 366 1.16 15.92 20.66
CA ARG A 366 2.06 15.85 21.83
C ARG A 366 3.42 15.19 21.55
N ILE A 367 3.55 14.43 20.46
CA ILE A 367 4.79 13.73 20.13
C ILE A 367 5.82 14.69 19.49
N ASP A 368 6.96 14.89 20.15
CA ASP A 368 8.03 15.75 19.65
C ASP A 368 9.04 14.94 18.81
N PRO A 369 9.16 15.16 17.48
CA PRO A 369 10.15 14.48 16.65
C PRO A 369 11.60 14.84 17.01
N SER A 370 11.86 15.96 17.70
CA SER A 370 13.21 16.29 18.19
C SER A 370 13.61 15.49 19.43
N VAL A 371 12.63 14.94 20.16
CA VAL A 371 12.84 14.14 21.37
C VAL A 371 12.74 12.64 21.09
N ASP A 372 11.73 12.22 20.33
CA ASP A 372 11.51 10.81 19.96
C ASP A 372 11.19 10.67 18.45
N PRO A 373 12.21 10.88 17.57
CA PRO A 373 12.03 10.82 16.12
C PRO A 373 11.51 9.45 15.65
N LEU A 374 11.91 8.37 16.35
CA LEU A 374 11.48 7.01 16.02
C LEU A 374 9.98 6.82 16.26
N ALA A 375 9.48 7.21 17.45
CA ALA A 375 8.06 7.11 17.72
C ALA A 375 7.24 8.00 16.77
N PHE A 376 7.72 9.22 16.49
CA PHE A 376 7.05 10.12 15.54
C PHE A 376 6.92 9.48 14.15
N ALA A 377 8.01 8.92 13.62
CA ALA A 377 8.02 8.28 12.31
C ALA A 377 7.07 7.05 12.26
N LEU A 378 7.12 6.18 13.27
CA LEU A 378 6.29 4.98 13.33
C LEU A 378 4.79 5.30 13.43
N PHE A 379 4.39 6.19 14.34
CA PHE A 379 2.98 6.55 14.49
C PHE A 379 2.45 7.41 13.34
N SER A 380 3.30 8.25 12.72
CA SER A 380 2.93 8.96 11.49
C SER A 380 2.69 7.99 10.33
N THR A 381 3.51 6.94 10.22
CA THR A 381 3.36 5.90 9.21
C THR A 381 2.04 5.14 9.42
N ALA A 382 1.74 4.72 10.65
CA ALA A 382 0.48 4.05 10.99
C ALA A 382 -0.75 4.94 10.74
N PHE A 383 -0.68 6.22 11.11
CA PHE A 383 -1.76 7.18 10.88
C PHE A 383 -2.06 7.37 9.39
N ARG A 384 -1.04 7.55 8.57
CA ARG A 384 -1.21 7.73 7.12
C ARG A 384 -1.69 6.45 6.44
N TYR A 385 -1.18 5.29 6.86
CA TYR A 385 -1.72 4.00 6.44
C TYR A 385 -3.23 3.92 6.72
N ALA A 386 -3.68 4.34 7.90
CA ALA A 386 -5.09 4.34 8.25
C ALA A 386 -5.92 5.29 7.38
N THR A 387 -5.42 6.50 7.09
CA THR A 387 -6.07 7.40 6.13
C THR A 387 -6.15 6.78 4.73
N TYR A 388 -5.13 6.02 4.32
CA TYR A 388 -5.13 5.37 3.02
C TYR A 388 -6.10 4.19 2.92
N GLU A 389 -6.10 3.28 3.90
CA GLU A 389 -6.84 2.00 3.82
C GLU A 389 -8.24 2.06 4.45
N CYS A 390 -8.39 2.80 5.55
CA CYS A 390 -9.54 2.70 6.45
C CYS A 390 -10.56 3.84 6.25
N GLU A 391 -10.10 5.04 5.97
CA GLU A 391 -10.93 6.26 6.02
C GLU A 391 -12.07 6.33 4.97
N ALA A 392 -13.31 6.57 5.43
CA ALA A 392 -14.51 6.58 4.60
C ALA A 392 -14.54 7.72 3.56
N GLY A 393 -14.99 7.42 2.34
CA GLY A 393 -15.10 8.41 1.25
C GLY A 393 -16.21 9.45 1.42
N GLY A 394 -17.13 9.25 2.36
CA GLY A 394 -18.28 10.13 2.58
C GLY A 394 -18.00 11.36 3.42
N ILE A 395 -16.76 11.57 3.88
CA ILE A 395 -16.50 12.55 4.93
C ILE A 395 -15.39 13.54 4.57
N GLY A 396 -15.73 14.39 3.60
CA GLY A 396 -15.13 15.69 3.38
C GLY A 396 -14.05 15.77 2.31
N THR A 397 -13.94 16.95 1.70
CA THR A 397 -12.90 17.34 0.73
C THR A 397 -11.50 17.48 1.34
N GLY A 398 -11.34 17.14 2.63
CA GLY A 398 -10.09 17.18 3.39
C GLY A 398 -9.17 15.98 3.15
N ASN A 399 -9.67 14.89 2.57
CA ASN A 399 -8.85 13.79 2.05
C ASN A 399 -8.25 14.17 0.71
N LYS A 400 -7.39 15.18 0.75
CA LYS A 400 -6.57 15.54 -0.39
C LYS A 400 -5.33 14.68 -0.33
N TRP A 401 -4.97 14.18 -1.50
CA TRP A 401 -3.59 13.84 -1.78
C TRP A 401 -2.76 15.15 -1.74
N PRO A 402 -1.60 15.21 -1.06
CA PRO A 402 -0.94 14.17 -0.27
C PRO A 402 -1.61 13.93 1.09
N MET A 403 -1.49 12.70 1.61
CA MET A 403 -2.11 12.29 2.88
C MET A 403 -1.78 13.26 4.03
N PRO A 404 -2.75 13.57 4.91
CA PRO A 404 -2.55 14.47 6.02
C PRO A 404 -1.42 14.00 6.95
N MET A 405 -0.75 14.97 7.56
CA MET A 405 0.15 14.71 8.68
C MET A 405 -0.64 14.16 9.87
N LEU A 406 0.05 13.45 10.76
CA LEU A 406 -0.50 13.11 12.07
C LEU A 406 -1.06 14.38 12.75
N GLY A 407 -2.33 14.32 13.16
CA GLY A 407 -3.05 15.48 13.71
C GLY A 407 -3.87 16.30 12.71
N GLY A 408 -3.71 16.04 11.41
CA GLY A 408 -4.46 16.68 10.32
C GLY A 408 -5.92 16.23 10.20
N SER A 409 -6.60 16.69 9.15
CA SER A 409 -7.99 16.32 8.86
C SER A 409 -8.09 14.87 8.38
N GLY A 410 -8.91 14.04 9.03
CA GLY A 410 -9.27 12.71 8.57
C GLY A 410 -10.00 11.89 9.64
N PHE A 411 -10.65 10.80 9.26
CA PHE A 411 -11.40 9.87 10.13
C PHE A 411 -10.52 8.80 10.77
N VAL A 412 -9.40 9.24 11.32
CA VAL A 412 -8.44 8.44 12.11
C VAL A 412 -8.30 9.11 13.46
N ILE A 413 -8.65 8.40 14.54
CA ILE A 413 -8.61 8.99 15.89
C ILE A 413 -7.18 8.88 16.43
N TYR A 414 -6.57 10.02 16.74
CA TYR A 414 -5.26 10.09 17.41
C TYR A 414 -5.45 10.49 18.90
N PRO A 415 -4.46 10.34 19.81
CA PRO A 415 -4.67 10.49 21.25
C PRO A 415 -4.95 11.95 21.66
N ASP A 416 -4.61 12.90 20.78
CA ASP A 416 -4.78 14.33 21.01
C ASP A 416 -5.97 14.89 20.22
N TYR A 417 -6.77 14.01 19.63
CA TYR A 417 -7.95 14.38 18.88
C TYR A 417 -8.98 15.08 19.79
N GLY A 418 -9.33 16.32 19.43
CA GLY A 418 -10.12 17.24 20.26
C GLY A 418 -11.60 16.91 20.43
N GLY A 419 -12.10 15.85 19.78
CA GLY A 419 -13.47 15.38 19.94
C GLY A 419 -14.48 16.10 19.05
N ASP A 420 -14.86 15.54 17.90
CA ASP A 420 -16.16 15.80 17.29
C ASP A 420 -17.21 14.86 17.91
N PRO A 421 -18.23 15.37 18.63
CA PRO A 421 -19.29 14.54 19.19
C PRO A 421 -20.08 13.75 18.14
N ALA A 422 -20.04 14.13 16.85
CA ALA A 422 -20.66 13.39 15.75
C ALA A 422 -19.90 12.10 15.36
N LEU A 423 -18.66 11.90 15.82
CA LEU A 423 -17.85 10.73 15.46
C LEU A 423 -18.48 9.39 15.83
N ARG A 424 -19.18 9.31 16.96
CA ARG A 424 -19.87 8.07 17.35
C ARG A 424 -21.00 7.71 16.39
N ALA A 425 -21.63 8.68 15.75
CA ALA A 425 -22.58 8.40 14.67
C ALA A 425 -21.86 7.95 13.39
N ALA A 426 -20.67 8.49 13.13
CA ALA A 426 -19.83 8.11 12.00
C ALA A 426 -19.19 6.71 12.13
N HIS A 427 -19.15 6.10 13.33
CA HIS A 427 -18.75 4.70 13.56
C HIS A 427 -19.65 3.64 12.92
N GLN A 428 -20.62 4.06 12.12
CA GLN A 428 -21.47 3.20 11.32
C GLN A 428 -20.84 3.07 9.92
N ASP A 429 -20.73 1.83 9.43
CA ASP A 429 -20.43 1.53 8.02
C ASP A 429 -19.02 1.89 7.47
N HIS A 430 -17.97 1.90 8.29
CA HIS A 430 -16.58 2.00 7.82
C HIS A 430 -15.59 1.03 8.50
N ILE A 431 -14.32 1.06 8.05
CA ILE A 431 -13.18 0.44 8.75
C ILE A 431 -12.44 1.54 9.48
N HIS A 432 -12.13 1.33 10.75
CA HIS A 432 -11.53 2.35 11.60
C HIS A 432 -10.18 1.89 12.16
N MET A 433 -9.25 2.83 12.30
CA MET A 433 -8.08 2.65 13.14
C MET A 433 -7.98 3.84 14.10
N GLN A 434 -7.89 3.53 15.38
CA GLN A 434 -7.52 4.49 16.40
C GLN A 434 -6.04 4.33 16.69
N VAL A 435 -5.30 5.42 16.55
CA VAL A 435 -3.91 5.56 16.96
C VAL A 435 -3.91 6.42 18.23
N GLY A 436 -4.54 5.96 19.30
CA GLY A 436 -4.83 6.81 20.47
C GLY A 436 -5.12 6.08 21.77
N ARG A 437 -5.21 6.83 22.87
CA ARG A 437 -5.70 6.27 24.14
C ARG A 437 -7.17 5.96 24.00
N THR A 438 -7.52 4.67 24.01
CA THR A 438 -8.90 4.26 24.20
C THR A 438 -9.29 4.61 25.63
N ARG A 439 -10.39 5.37 25.80
CA ARG A 439 -11.00 5.51 27.14
C ARG A 439 -11.50 4.12 27.52
N ILE A 440 -10.94 3.55 28.59
CA ILE A 440 -11.40 2.29 29.17
C ILE A 440 -12.81 2.49 29.71
#